data_AF-A0A962F3R6-F1
#
_entry.id   AF-A0A962F3R6-F1
#
_cell.length_a   1.000
_cell.length_b   1.000
_cell.length_c   1.000
_cell.angle_alpha   90.00
_cell.angle_beta   90.00
_cell.angle_gamma   90.00
#
_symmetry.space_group_name_H-M   'P 1'
#
loop_
_entity.id
_entity.type
_entity.pdbx_description
1 polymer ?
#
loop_
_entity_poly.entity_id
_entity_poly.type
_entity_poly.pdbx_seq_one_letter_code
_entity_poly.pdbx_strand_id
1 'polypeptide(L)'
;CGCIMGSRPWYSRFNYWFWLWVIAIPVIVFSVKPSAPRWQRAMRTVVAIGFCYGIMNLALHLMWDIRNDPFIVNAHPDFLNMDLKTWDMKCANIADGASIVFTLLFGWIYASVYTGWWEIIWYQYHKRKTRLIDKAFKRDWISRIVVWVSATITILIIAGIIALMALLIFEKYS
;
A
#
# COMPACT_ATOMS: atom_id res chain seq x y z
N CYS A 1 18.49 -9.52 21.65
CA CYS A 1 17.18 -8.82 21.50
C CYS A 1 15.98 -9.68 21.95
N GLY A 2 16.08 -10.45 23.03
CA GLY A 2 14.99 -11.34 23.50
C GLY A 2 13.88 -10.65 24.29
N CYS A 3 14.10 -9.43 24.79
CA CYS A 3 13.14 -8.73 25.65
C CYS A 3 11.98 -8.03 24.93
N ILE A 4 11.97 -7.96 23.59
CA ILE A 4 10.96 -7.19 22.84
C ILE A 4 9.71 -8.05 22.50
N MET A 5 9.85 -9.37 22.41
CA MET A 5 8.76 -10.24 21.92
C MET A 5 7.69 -10.58 22.97
N GLY A 6 8.01 -10.51 24.28
CA GLY A 6 7.12 -10.98 25.35
C GLY A 6 6.23 -9.92 26.01
N SER A 7 6.56 -8.63 25.89
CA SER A 7 5.93 -7.55 26.68
C SER A 7 4.83 -6.77 25.95
N ARG A 8 4.54 -7.10 24.70
CA ARG A 8 3.57 -6.35 23.89
C ARG A 8 2.15 -6.89 24.06
N PRO A 9 1.16 -6.05 24.43
CA PRO A 9 -0.24 -6.42 24.31
C PRO A 9 -0.54 -6.79 22.85
N TRP A 10 -1.34 -7.83 22.65
CA TRP A 10 -1.65 -8.38 21.31
C TRP A 10 -2.24 -7.32 20.36
N TYR A 11 -2.98 -6.34 20.89
CA TYR A 11 -3.56 -5.25 20.10
C TYR A 11 -2.52 -4.26 19.58
N SER A 12 -1.32 -4.17 20.17
CA SER A 12 -0.23 -3.32 19.64
C SER A 12 0.40 -3.88 18.36
N ARG A 13 0.10 -5.13 17.99
CA ARG A 13 0.55 -5.73 16.72
C ARG A 13 -0.48 -5.56 15.58
N PHE A 14 -1.71 -5.16 15.90
CA PHE A 14 -2.77 -5.09 14.91
C PHE A 14 -2.77 -3.74 14.19
N ASN A 15 -2.27 -3.73 12.95
CA ASN A 15 -2.29 -2.54 12.11
C ASN A 15 -3.66 -2.37 11.44
N TYR A 16 -4.59 -1.68 12.10
CA TYR A 16 -5.93 -1.43 11.56
C TYR A 16 -5.91 -0.58 10.28
N TRP A 17 -4.91 0.30 10.12
CA TRP A 17 -4.72 1.07 8.89
C TRP A 17 -4.38 0.19 7.69
N PHE A 18 -3.61 -0.89 7.91
CA PHE A 18 -3.34 -1.88 6.87
C PHE A 18 -4.64 -2.50 6.35
N TRP A 19 -5.53 -2.94 7.24
CA TRP A 19 -6.81 -3.51 6.83
C TRP A 19 -7.75 -2.49 6.20
N LEU A 20 -7.70 -1.25 6.67
CA LEU A 20 -8.52 -0.17 6.14
C LEU A 20 -8.24 0.07 4.65
N TRP A 21 -6.99 0.15 4.20
CA TRP A 21 -6.74 0.33 2.75
C TRP A 21 -7.09 -0.91 1.93
N VAL A 22 -6.86 -2.12 2.47
CA VAL A 22 -7.22 -3.37 1.78
C VAL A 22 -8.72 -3.45 1.48
N ILE A 23 -9.57 -2.98 2.39
CA ILE A 23 -11.02 -3.04 2.24
C ILE A 23 -11.58 -1.78 1.55
N ALA A 24 -11.10 -0.59 1.91
CA ALA A 24 -11.68 0.66 1.45
C ALA A 24 -11.47 0.89 -0.06
N ILE A 25 -10.35 0.46 -0.64
CA ILE A 25 -10.09 0.64 -2.07
C ILE A 25 -11.10 -0.11 -2.94
N PRO A 26 -11.35 -1.42 -2.76
CA PRO A 26 -12.43 -2.08 -3.48
C PRO A 26 -13.78 -1.40 -3.26
N VAL A 27 -14.11 -0.97 -2.04
CA VAL A 27 -15.37 -0.24 -1.78
C VAL A 27 -15.45 1.05 -2.61
N ILE A 28 -14.38 1.85 -2.65
CA ILE A 28 -14.33 3.10 -3.43
C ILE A 28 -14.45 2.79 -4.92
N VAL A 29 -13.71 1.80 -5.44
CA VAL A 29 -13.75 1.43 -6.86
C VAL A 29 -15.14 0.93 -7.28
N PHE A 30 -15.86 0.24 -6.40
CA PHE A 30 -17.20 -0.27 -6.68
C PHE A 30 -18.33 0.72 -6.34
N SER A 31 -18.04 1.85 -5.70
CA SER A 31 -19.05 2.84 -5.31
C SER A 31 -19.75 3.51 -6.50
N VAL A 32 -19.09 3.63 -7.66
CA VAL A 32 -19.64 4.30 -8.84
C VAL A 32 -20.17 3.30 -9.85
N LYS A 33 -21.45 3.47 -10.21
CA LYS A 33 -22.13 2.68 -11.24
C LYS A 33 -21.53 2.93 -12.63
N PRO A 34 -21.57 1.96 -13.55
CA PRO A 34 -21.03 2.14 -14.90
C PRO A 34 -21.78 3.23 -15.68
N SER A 35 -23.08 3.42 -15.41
CA SER A 35 -23.91 4.46 -16.02
C SER A 35 -23.57 5.89 -15.58
N ALA A 36 -22.69 6.07 -14.60
CA ALA A 36 -22.28 7.38 -14.14
C ALA A 36 -21.52 8.18 -15.23
N PRO A 37 -21.58 9.52 -15.18
CA PRO A 37 -20.83 10.39 -16.10
C PRO A 37 -19.32 10.13 -16.03
N ARG A 38 -18.62 10.44 -17.12
CA ARG A 38 -17.18 10.14 -17.29
C ARG A 38 -16.33 10.72 -16.15
N TRP A 39 -16.59 11.97 -15.76
CA TRP A 39 -15.83 12.66 -14.71
C TRP A 39 -15.99 12.00 -13.33
N GLN A 40 -17.16 11.44 -12.99
CA GLN A 40 -17.33 10.75 -11.71
C GLN A 40 -16.51 9.46 -11.65
N ARG A 41 -16.44 8.72 -12.76
CA ARG A 41 -15.61 7.51 -12.86
C ARG A 41 -14.12 7.86 -12.78
N ALA A 42 -13.70 8.93 -13.43
CA ALA A 42 -12.36 9.48 -13.34
C ALA A 42 -12.00 9.88 -11.90
N MET A 43 -12.84 10.70 -11.27
CA MET A 43 -12.63 11.18 -9.90
C MET A 43 -12.57 10.03 -8.90
N ARG A 44 -13.42 9.01 -9.05
CA ARG A 44 -13.33 7.79 -8.23
C ARG A 44 -11.96 7.14 -8.31
N THR A 45 -11.40 6.97 -9.51
CA THR A 45 -10.07 6.35 -9.68
C THR A 45 -8.98 7.22 -9.04
N VAL A 46 -9.03 8.54 -9.23
CA VAL A 46 -8.08 9.48 -8.61
C VAL A 46 -8.17 9.44 -7.08
N VAL A 47 -9.38 9.46 -6.53
CA VAL A 47 -9.64 9.36 -5.08
C VAL A 47 -9.15 8.02 -4.54
N ALA A 48 -9.40 6.91 -5.24
CA ALA A 48 -8.92 5.59 -4.83
C ALA A 48 -7.38 5.55 -4.76
N ILE A 49 -6.68 6.06 -5.78
CA ILE A 49 -5.20 6.10 -5.78
C ILE A 49 -4.68 6.99 -4.65
N GLY A 50 -5.23 8.21 -4.50
CA GLY A 50 -4.80 9.14 -3.46
C GLY A 50 -5.03 8.61 -2.05
N PHE A 51 -6.20 8.01 -1.83
CA PHE A 51 -6.55 7.37 -0.55
C PHE A 51 -5.67 6.15 -0.28
N CYS A 52 -5.42 5.31 -1.28
CA CYS A 52 -4.54 4.15 -1.17
C CYS A 52 -3.12 4.59 -0.80
N TYR A 53 -2.59 5.60 -1.49
CA TYR A 53 -1.27 6.14 -1.21
C TYR A 53 -1.19 6.72 0.21
N GLY A 54 -2.14 7.56 0.60
CA GLY A 54 -2.16 8.18 1.93
C GLY A 54 -2.22 7.16 3.07
N ILE A 55 -3.18 6.23 3.02
CA ILE A 55 -3.34 5.22 4.08
C ILE A 55 -2.21 4.22 4.09
N MET A 56 -1.71 3.79 2.93
CA MET A 56 -0.57 2.86 2.89
C MET A 56 0.68 3.47 3.54
N ASN A 57 0.99 4.74 3.23
CA ASN A 57 2.12 5.43 3.85
C ASN A 57 1.93 5.60 5.37
N LEU A 58 0.72 5.95 5.81
CA LEU A 58 0.40 6.02 7.24
C LEU A 58 0.54 4.65 7.92
N ALA A 59 0.01 3.59 7.30
CA ALA A 59 0.08 2.23 7.81
C ALA A 59 1.53 1.75 7.94
N LEU A 60 2.39 2.10 6.98
CA LEU A 60 3.81 1.75 7.00
C LEU A 60 4.60 2.56 8.02
N HIS A 61 4.32 3.85 8.13
CA HIS A 61 4.92 4.70 9.17
C HIS A 61 4.59 4.15 10.56
N LEU A 62 3.32 3.83 10.82
CA LEU A 62 2.89 3.23 12.08
C LEU A 62 3.44 1.82 12.28
N MET A 63 3.61 1.02 11.22
CA MET A 63 4.25 -0.29 11.34
C MET A 63 5.72 -0.16 11.76
N TRP A 64 6.43 0.82 11.20
CA TRP A 64 7.81 1.12 11.59
C TRP A 64 7.88 1.65 13.02
N ASP A 65 6.99 2.57 13.38
CA ASP A 65 6.91 3.12 14.73
C ASP A 65 6.60 2.01 15.73
N ILE A 66 5.55 1.22 15.53
CA ILE A 66 5.25 0.03 16.33
C ILE A 66 6.48 -0.87 16.43
N ARG A 67 7.23 -1.13 15.36
CA ARG A 67 8.41 -2.00 15.41
C ARG A 67 9.55 -1.43 16.26
N ASN A 68 9.75 -0.11 16.25
CA ASN A 68 10.90 0.55 16.84
C ASN A 68 10.61 1.36 18.10
N ASP A 69 9.33 1.48 18.50
CA ASP A 69 8.90 2.22 19.67
C ASP A 69 9.54 1.62 20.94
N PRO A 70 10.25 2.43 21.75
CA PRO A 70 10.83 1.99 23.01
C PRO A 70 9.70 1.68 23.98
N PHE A 71 9.49 0.42 24.31
CA PHE A 71 8.77 0.20 25.56
C PHE A 71 9.68 0.61 26.71
N ILE A 72 9.27 1.69 27.35
CA ILE A 72 9.58 2.07 28.72
C ILE A 72 9.13 0.93 29.65
N VAL A 73 9.82 -0.22 29.64
CA VAL A 73 9.48 -1.32 30.56
C VAL A 73 10.13 -1.11 31.93
N ASN A 74 11.08 -0.17 32.05
CA ASN A 74 11.73 0.21 33.30
C ASN A 74 12.14 1.70 33.28
N ALA A 75 11.27 2.63 32.88
CA ALA A 75 11.59 4.04 33.13
C ALA A 75 11.72 4.22 34.63
N HIS A 76 12.91 4.63 35.04
CA HIS A 76 13.02 5.52 36.19
C HIS A 76 11.92 6.59 36.08
N PRO A 77 11.19 6.92 37.17
CA PRO A 77 10.09 7.89 37.15
C PRO A 77 10.45 9.24 36.49
N ASP A 78 11.74 9.57 36.38
CA ASP A 78 12.25 10.76 35.70
C ASP A 78 12.06 10.75 34.16
N PHE A 79 11.84 9.58 33.54
CA PHE A 79 11.61 9.45 32.09
C PHE A 79 10.15 9.66 31.67
N LEU A 80 9.20 9.84 32.61
CA LEU A 80 7.82 10.20 32.29
C LEU A 80 7.69 11.63 31.71
N ASN A 81 8.74 12.45 31.85
CA ASN A 81 8.76 13.84 31.38
C ASN A 81 9.67 14.09 30.18
N MET A 82 10.33 13.06 29.63
CA MET A 82 11.11 13.22 28.40
C MET A 82 10.25 12.83 27.21
N ASP A 83 10.01 13.79 26.32
CA ASP A 83 9.61 13.60 24.92
C ASP A 83 10.66 12.72 24.21
N LEU A 84 10.73 11.44 24.57
CA LEU A 84 11.60 10.44 23.97
C LEU A 84 11.04 10.09 22.60
N LYS A 85 11.34 10.97 21.64
CA LYS A 85 10.97 10.77 20.25
C LYS A 85 11.80 9.60 19.72
N THR A 86 11.16 8.70 18.98
CA THR A 86 11.75 7.47 18.43
C THR A 86 13.02 7.68 17.60
N TRP A 87 13.26 8.90 17.12
CA TRP A 87 14.46 9.26 16.38
C TRP A 87 15.73 9.49 17.24
N ASP A 88 15.62 9.59 18.57
CA ASP A 88 16.79 9.80 19.46
C ASP A 88 17.41 8.48 19.96
N MET A 89 16.99 7.35 19.37
CA MET A 89 17.44 6.03 19.80
C MET A 89 18.69 5.63 19.07
N LYS A 90 19.79 5.50 19.82
CA LYS A 90 21.03 4.86 19.35
C LYS A 90 20.84 3.43 18.83
N CYS A 91 19.66 2.82 19.06
CA CYS A 91 19.29 1.48 18.64
C CYS A 91 18.55 1.45 17.28
N ALA A 92 18.08 2.59 16.76
CA ALA A 92 17.42 2.64 15.46
C ALA A 92 18.47 2.61 14.35
N ASN A 93 18.44 1.58 13.50
CA ASN A 93 19.37 1.48 12.39
C ASN A 93 18.98 2.51 11.33
N ILE A 94 19.92 3.36 10.89
CA ILE A 94 19.72 4.36 9.83
C ILE A 94 19.20 3.70 8.54
N ALA A 95 19.60 2.44 8.29
CA ALA A 95 19.10 1.64 7.18
C ALA A 95 17.56 1.45 7.22
N ASP A 96 16.97 1.35 8.42
CA ASP A 96 15.51 1.23 8.57
C ASP A 96 14.80 2.54 8.20
N GLY A 97 15.39 3.69 8.49
CA GLY A 97 14.85 5.01 8.10
C GLY A 97 14.89 5.24 6.58
N ALA A 98 15.97 4.82 5.91
CA ALA A 98 16.07 4.89 4.45
C ALA A 98 14.96 4.08 3.76
N SER A 99 14.62 2.91 4.30
CA SER A 99 13.53 2.07 3.77
C SER A 99 12.18 2.78 3.78
N ILE A 100 11.91 3.64 4.77
CA ILE A 100 10.68 4.44 4.85
C ILE A 100 10.66 5.49 3.75
N VAL A 101 11.75 6.24 3.56
CA VAL A 101 11.83 7.28 2.53
C VAL A 101 11.64 6.67 1.14
N PHE A 102 12.30 5.55 0.85
CA PHE A 102 12.07 4.79 -0.37
C PHE A 102 10.61 4.38 -0.53
N THR A 103 9.98 3.92 0.55
CA THR A 103 8.59 3.48 0.49
C THR A 103 7.62 4.66 0.30
N LEU A 104 7.90 5.83 0.88
CA LEU A 104 7.13 7.05 0.64
C LEU A 104 7.25 7.52 -0.82
N LEU A 105 8.47 7.52 -1.37
CA LEU A 105 8.76 7.96 -2.74
C LEU A 105 8.21 7.02 -3.80
N PHE A 106 8.29 5.71 -3.59
CA PHE A 106 7.82 4.70 -4.55
C PHE A 106 6.44 4.12 -4.23
N GLY A 107 5.82 4.53 -3.12
CA GLY A 107 4.53 4.01 -2.69
C GLY A 107 3.38 4.25 -3.69
N TRP A 108 3.49 5.27 -4.54
CA TRP A 108 2.50 5.54 -5.58
C TRP A 108 2.44 4.41 -6.62
N ILE A 109 3.54 3.68 -6.83
CA ILE A 109 3.61 2.51 -7.74
C ILE A 109 2.69 1.42 -7.21
N TYR A 110 2.83 1.06 -5.93
CA TYR A 110 1.99 0.05 -5.29
C TYR A 110 0.52 0.47 -5.26
N ALA A 111 0.24 1.71 -4.89
CA ALA A 111 -1.12 2.25 -4.87
C ALA A 111 -1.78 2.20 -6.26
N SER A 112 -1.02 2.52 -7.31
CA SER A 112 -1.48 2.47 -8.70
C SER A 112 -1.79 1.04 -9.12
N VAL A 113 -0.85 0.11 -8.90
CA VAL A 113 -1.03 -1.31 -9.24
C VAL A 113 -2.25 -1.88 -8.54
N TYR A 114 -2.36 -1.71 -7.23
CA TYR A 114 -3.46 -2.25 -6.44
C TYR A 114 -4.82 -1.70 -6.90
N THR A 115 -4.92 -0.40 -7.12
CA THR A 115 -6.14 0.23 -7.65
C THR A 115 -6.45 -0.27 -9.07
N GLY A 116 -5.43 -0.41 -9.92
CA GLY A 116 -5.58 -0.91 -11.29
C GLY A 116 -6.12 -2.34 -11.36
N TRP A 117 -5.71 -3.22 -10.45
CA TRP A 117 -6.28 -4.57 -10.34
C TRP A 117 -7.77 -4.53 -10.02
N TRP A 118 -8.19 -3.71 -9.05
CA TRP A 118 -9.61 -3.56 -8.72
C TRP A 118 -10.43 -2.93 -9.86
N GLU A 119 -9.85 -2.00 -10.61
CA GLU A 119 -10.47 -1.44 -11.83
C GLU A 119 -10.70 -2.52 -12.91
N ILE A 120 -9.75 -3.45 -13.08
CA ILE A 120 -9.90 -4.59 -13.98
C ILE A 120 -11.05 -5.50 -13.50
N ILE A 121 -11.08 -5.84 -12.21
CA ILE A 121 -12.14 -6.68 -11.62
C ILE A 121 -13.51 -6.00 -11.79
N TRP A 122 -13.62 -4.71 -11.47
CA TRP A 122 -14.83 -3.91 -11.65
C TRP A 122 -15.30 -3.92 -13.11
N TYR A 123 -14.37 -3.74 -14.06
CA TYR A 123 -14.68 -3.80 -15.49
C TYR A 123 -15.22 -5.18 -15.90
N GLN A 124 -14.59 -6.27 -15.46
CA GLN A 124 -15.06 -7.63 -15.76
C GLN A 124 -16.44 -7.88 -15.15
N TYR A 125 -16.66 -7.46 -13.91
CA TYR A 125 -17.93 -7.59 -13.20
C TYR A 125 -19.07 -6.83 -13.90
N HIS A 126 -18.78 -5.68 -14.50
CA HIS A 126 -19.78 -4.85 -15.19
C HIS A 126 -19.81 -4.99 -16.72
N LYS A 127 -18.98 -5.86 -17.30
CA LYS A 127 -18.82 -6.05 -18.75
C LYS A 127 -20.14 -6.28 -19.50
N ARG A 128 -21.08 -7.03 -18.91
CA ARG A 128 -22.41 -7.26 -19.51
C ARG A 128 -23.24 -5.98 -19.58
N LYS A 129 -23.21 -5.17 -18.51
CA LYS A 129 -23.95 -3.90 -18.46
C LYS A 129 -23.33 -2.85 -19.37
N THR A 130 -22.00 -2.81 -19.49
CA THR A 130 -21.33 -1.83 -20.35
C THR A 130 -21.59 -2.08 -21.84
N ARG A 131 -21.67 -3.36 -22.27
CA ARG A 131 -22.02 -3.73 -23.66
C ARG A 131 -23.42 -3.26 -24.08
N LEU A 132 -24.36 -3.17 -23.15
CA LEU A 132 -25.71 -2.66 -23.44
C LEU A 132 -25.74 -1.14 -23.62
N ILE A 133 -24.69 -0.43 -23.21
CA ILE A 133 -24.56 1.04 -23.26
C ILE A 133 -23.65 1.47 -24.46
N ASP A 134 -23.33 0.52 -25.36
CA ASP A 134 -22.12 0.52 -26.21
C ASP A 134 -21.94 1.67 -27.21
N LYS A 135 -22.93 2.54 -27.46
CA LYS A 135 -22.70 3.70 -28.35
C LYS A 135 -22.16 4.94 -27.62
N ALA A 136 -22.38 5.07 -26.31
CA ALA A 136 -21.93 6.25 -25.54
C ALA A 136 -20.80 5.95 -24.54
N PHE A 137 -20.56 4.67 -24.24
CA PHE A 137 -19.55 4.22 -23.29
C PHE A 137 -18.13 4.25 -23.88
N LYS A 138 -17.64 5.44 -24.27
CA LYS A 138 -16.19 5.62 -24.43
C LYS A 138 -15.56 5.45 -23.05
N ARG A 139 -14.82 4.34 -22.86
CA ARG A 139 -14.02 4.10 -21.65
C ARG A 139 -13.13 5.31 -21.41
N ASP A 140 -13.19 5.84 -20.19
CA ASP A 140 -12.47 7.04 -19.81
C ASP A 140 -10.95 6.86 -19.96
N TRP A 141 -10.28 7.92 -20.40
CA TRP A 141 -8.85 7.87 -20.75
C TRP A 141 -8.00 7.65 -19.49
N ILE A 142 -8.38 8.21 -18.33
CA ILE A 142 -7.67 8.02 -17.07
C ILE A 142 -7.69 6.56 -16.65
N SER A 143 -8.86 5.91 -16.65
CA SER A 143 -8.99 4.48 -16.34
C SER A 143 -8.15 3.61 -17.29
N ARG A 144 -8.01 3.99 -18.57
CA ARG A 144 -7.12 3.27 -19.49
C ARG A 144 -5.66 3.43 -19.11
N ILE A 145 -5.21 4.65 -18.85
CA ILE A 145 -3.81 4.92 -18.45
C ILE A 145 -3.48 4.16 -17.17
N VAL A 146 -4.33 4.24 -16.15
CA VAL A 146 -4.11 3.54 -14.87
C VAL A 146 -3.99 2.04 -15.08
N VAL A 147 -4.86 1.43 -15.89
CA VAL A 147 -4.77 -0.01 -16.17
C VAL A 147 -3.51 -0.37 -16.97
N TRP A 148 -3.13 0.42 -17.97
CA TRP A 148 -1.90 0.20 -18.74
C TRP A 148 -0.66 0.30 -17.85
N VAL A 149 -0.52 1.40 -17.09
CA VAL A 149 0.59 1.61 -16.17
C VAL A 149 0.66 0.49 -15.14
N SER A 150 -0.48 0.12 -14.54
CA SER A 150 -0.54 -0.97 -13.56
C SER A 150 -0.13 -2.31 -14.15
N ALA A 151 -0.58 -2.63 -15.37
CA ALA A 151 -0.21 -3.86 -16.06
C ALA A 151 1.29 -3.89 -16.38
N THR A 152 1.85 -2.81 -16.95
CA THR A 152 3.28 -2.70 -17.26
C THR A 152 4.13 -2.86 -16.01
N ILE A 153 3.81 -2.15 -14.93
CA ILE A 153 4.53 -2.24 -13.66
C ILE A 153 4.46 -3.67 -13.10
N THR A 154 3.27 -4.29 -13.12
CA THR A 154 3.09 -5.66 -12.63
C THR A 154 3.95 -6.65 -13.42
N ILE A 155 4.00 -6.53 -14.74
CA ILE A 155 4.85 -7.37 -15.60
C ILE A 155 6.33 -7.19 -15.24
N LEU A 156 6.80 -5.96 -15.06
CA LEU A 156 8.19 -5.67 -14.68
C LEU A 156 8.54 -6.27 -13.31
N ILE A 157 7.64 -6.16 -12.32
CA ILE A 157 7.85 -6.75 -10.99
C ILE A 157 7.95 -8.27 -11.08
N ILE A 158 7.03 -8.92 -11.80
CA ILE A 158 7.04 -10.38 -11.98
C ILE A 158 8.34 -10.82 -12.68
N ALA A 159 8.74 -10.13 -13.75
CA ALA A 159 9.96 -10.44 -14.47
C ALA A 159 11.21 -10.29 -13.57
N GLY A 160 11.27 -9.23 -12.76
CA GLY A 160 12.35 -9.01 -11.79
C GLY A 160 12.43 -10.12 -10.73
N ILE A 161 11.28 -10.56 -10.21
CA ILE A 161 11.22 -11.67 -9.24
C ILE A 161 11.72 -12.97 -9.88
N ILE A 162 11.31 -13.28 -11.11
CA ILE A 162 11.77 -14.47 -11.84
C ILE A 162 13.29 -14.42 -12.06
N ALA A 163 13.82 -13.28 -12.52
CA ALA A 163 15.25 -13.11 -12.74
C ALA A 163 16.06 -13.27 -11.44
N LEU A 164 15.58 -12.69 -10.33
CA LEU A 164 16.20 -12.83 -9.02
C LEU A 164 16.20 -14.28 -8.54
N MET A 165 15.07 -14.98 -8.67
CA MET A 165 15.00 -16.40 -8.32
C MET A 165 15.95 -17.26 -9.16
N ALA A 166 16.05 -16.98 -10.47
CA ALA A 166 16.98 -17.69 -11.34
C ALA A 166 18.44 -17.46 -10.93
N LEU A 167 18.80 -16.23 -10.56
CA LEU A 167 20.14 -15.89 -10.07
C LEU A 167 20.47 -16.62 -8.76
N LEU A 168 19.54 -16.62 -7.79
CA LEU A 168 19.72 -17.32 -6.51
C LEU A 168 19.85 -18.83 -6.68
N ILE A 169 19.12 -19.41 -7.64
CA ILE A 169 19.27 -20.82 -8.01
C ILE A 169 20.67 -21.04 -8.59
N PHE A 170 21.10 -20.23 -9.55
CA PHE A 170 22.43 -20.35 -10.16
C PHE A 170 23.56 -20.29 -9.12
N GLU A 171 23.52 -19.33 -8.20
CA GLU A 171 24.52 -19.18 -7.12
C GLU A 171 24.57 -20.40 -6.19
N LYS A 172 23.42 -21.05 -5.95
CA LYS A 172 23.36 -22.25 -5.10
C LYS A 172 23.98 -23.50 -5.76
N TYR A 173 24.03 -23.54 -7.10
CA TYR A 173 24.49 -24.71 -7.87
C TYR A 173 25.84 -24.49 -8.57
N SER A 174 26.46 -23.32 -8.44
CA SER A 174 27.84 -23.04 -8.86
C SER A 174 28.83 -23.30 -7.73
#